data_AF-A0A086PAZ9-F1
#
_entry.id   AF-A0A086PAZ9-F1
#
_cell.length_a   1.000
_cell.length_b   1.000
_cell.length_c   1.000
_cell.angle_alpha   90.00
_cell.angle_beta   90.00
_cell.angle_gamma   90.00
#
_symmetry.space_group_name_H-M   'P 1'
#
loop_
_entity.id
_entity.type
_entity.pdbx_description
1 polymer ?
#
loop_
_entity_poly.entity_id
_entity_poly.type
_entity_poly.pdbx_seq_one_letter_code
_entity_poly.pdbx_strand_id
1 'polypeptide(L)'
;MSTLLAALYLLLMAALGWRLFLMAWSRALKIAVAATLILPIPALFLLPALMHPDRPFADLLGLIGAALAISGVAALLLGMAGAWLKARRT
;
A
#
# COMPACT_ATOMS: atom_id res chain seq x y z
N MET A 1 -12.42 -15.35 6.48
CA MET A 1 -10.95 -15.34 6.63
C MET A 1 -10.28 -14.30 5.74
N SER A 2 -10.68 -14.16 4.46
CA SER A 2 -10.13 -13.16 3.52
C SER A 2 -10.30 -11.70 3.96
N THR A 3 -11.45 -11.33 4.55
CA THR A 3 -11.70 -9.95 5.02
C THR A 3 -10.75 -9.50 6.11
N LEU A 4 -10.35 -10.42 7.00
CA LEU A 4 -9.43 -10.12 8.09
C LEU A 4 -8.04 -9.78 7.54
N LEU A 5 -7.54 -10.55 6.57
CA LEU A 5 -6.25 -10.30 5.91
C LEU A 5 -6.24 -8.93 5.21
N ALA A 6 -7.31 -8.59 4.49
CA ALA A 6 -7.43 -7.28 3.83
C ALA A 6 -7.45 -6.14 4.85
N ALA A 7 -8.25 -6.27 5.93
CA ALA A 7 -8.30 -5.28 6.99
C ALA A 7 -6.94 -5.11 7.69
N LEU A 8 -6.25 -6.21 8.00
CA LEU A 8 -4.92 -6.19 8.59
C LEU A 8 -3.90 -5.51 7.67
N TYR A 9 -3.92 -5.81 6.37
CA TYR A 9 -3.07 -5.14 5.39
C TYR A 9 -3.29 -3.62 5.39
N LEU A 10 -4.54 -3.17 5.36
CA LEU A 10 -4.87 -1.74 5.36
C LEU A 10 -4.47 -1.05 6.68
N LEU A 11 -4.72 -1.70 7.82
CA LEU A 11 -4.32 -1.19 9.14
C LEU A 11 -2.80 -1.08 9.26
N LEU A 12 -2.06 -2.08 8.76
CA LEU A 12 -0.60 -2.03 8.70
C LEU A 12 -0.10 -0.89 7.83
N MET A 13 -0.68 -0.69 6.63
CA MET A 13 -0.31 0.41 5.75
C MET A 13 -0.59 1.77 6.39
N ALA A 14 -1.72 1.93 7.09
CA ALA A 14 -2.03 3.15 7.84
C ALA A 14 -1.04 3.38 8.99
N ALA A 15 -0.72 2.35 9.77
CA ALA A 15 0.26 2.45 10.86
C ALA A 15 1.68 2.79 10.34
N LEU A 16 2.07 2.19 9.21
CA LEU A 16 3.35 2.47 8.54
C LEU A 16 3.38 3.90 8.00
N GLY A 17 2.31 4.39 7.39
CA GLY A 17 2.17 5.77 6.95
C GLY A 17 2.31 6.77 8.10
N TRP A 18 1.64 6.49 9.22
CA TRP A 18 1.79 7.28 10.44
C TRP A 18 3.24 7.34 10.91
N ARG A 19 3.92 6.19 10.96
CA ARG A 19 5.33 6.09 11.41
C ARG A 19 6.30 6.76 10.45
N LEU A 20 6.10 6.62 9.14
CA LEU A 20 6.88 7.30 8.10
C LEU A 20 6.78 8.83 8.21
N PHE A 21 5.61 9.37 8.59
CA PHE A 21 5.47 10.79 8.82
C PHE A 21 6.35 11.28 9.97
N LEU A 22 6.36 10.57 11.10
CA LEU A 22 7.12 10.94 12.31
C LEU A 22 8.64 10.84 12.16
N MET A 23 9.15 10.05 11.22
CA MET A 23 10.60 9.94 10.98
C MET A 23 11.16 11.21 10.33
N ALA A 24 12.32 11.68 10.79
CA ALA A 24 13.04 12.85 10.24
C ALA A 24 13.79 12.57 8.92
N TRP A 25 13.37 11.54 8.18
CA TRP A 25 14.00 11.14 6.92
C TRP A 25 13.70 12.11 5.78
N SER A 26 14.60 12.14 4.78
CA SER A 26 14.37 12.89 3.55
C SER A 26 13.13 12.39 2.82
N ARG A 27 12.45 13.28 2.07
CA ARG A 27 11.26 12.91 1.30
C ARG A 27 11.52 11.76 0.34
N ALA A 28 12.69 11.75 -0.30
CA ALA A 28 13.11 10.68 -1.20
C ALA A 28 13.18 9.31 -0.50
N LEU A 29 13.78 9.24 0.69
CA LEU A 29 13.87 8.00 1.46
C LEU A 29 12.49 7.50 1.91
N LYS A 30 11.59 8.43 2.31
CA LYS A 30 10.21 8.08 2.66
C LYS A 30 9.45 7.48 1.47
N ILE A 31 9.61 8.06 0.27
CA ILE A 31 8.99 7.55 -0.96
C ILE A 31 9.55 6.18 -1.31
N ALA A 32 10.88 6.00 -1.25
CA ALA A 32 11.52 4.72 -1.52
C ALA A 32 10.98 3.61 -0.60
N VAL A 33 10.91 3.88 0.71
CA VAL A 33 10.38 2.91 1.69
C VAL A 33 8.90 2.66 1.50
N ALA A 34 8.09 3.69 1.21
CA ALA A 34 6.67 3.50 0.90
C ALA A 34 6.48 2.61 -0.34
N ALA A 35 7.27 2.81 -1.39
CA ALA A 35 7.24 1.96 -2.58
C ALA A 35 7.65 0.51 -2.25
N THR A 36 8.72 0.30 -1.49
CA THR A 36 9.16 -1.03 -1.04
C THR A 36 8.12 -1.74 -0.17
N LEU A 37 7.34 -1.01 0.63
CA LEU A 37 6.29 -1.59 1.48
C LEU A 37 5.04 -1.96 0.68
N ILE A 38 4.65 -1.11 -0.28
CA ILE A 38 3.40 -1.29 -1.02
C ILE A 38 3.58 -2.29 -2.16
N LEU A 39 4.64 -2.21 -2.95
CA LEU A 39 4.75 -2.95 -4.22
C LEU A 39 4.79 -4.49 -4.13
N PRO A 40 5.43 -5.13 -3.13
CA PRO A 40 5.61 -6.58 -3.15
C PRO A 40 4.30 -7.36 -3.20
N ILE A 41 3.28 -6.96 -2.44
CA ILE A 41 2.02 -7.70 -2.36
C ILE A 41 1.21 -7.57 -3.66
N PRO A 42 0.90 -6.38 -4.19
CA PRO A 42 0.30 -6.20 -5.50
C PRO A 42 1.08 -6.87 -6.63
N ALA A 43 2.41 -6.87 -6.58
CA ALA A 43 3.25 -7.48 -7.60
C ALA A 43 3.03 -8.99 -7.73
N LEU A 44 2.66 -9.70 -6.65
CA LEU A 44 2.30 -11.12 -6.69
C LEU A 44 1.09 -11.40 -7.60
N PHE A 45 0.22 -10.41 -7.80
CA PHE A 45 -0.98 -10.52 -8.64
C PHE A 45 -0.76 -9.85 -10.01
N LEU A 46 -0.07 -8.70 -10.05
CA LEU A 46 0.19 -7.97 -11.28
C LEU A 46 1.22 -8.69 -12.18
N LEU A 47 2.30 -9.24 -11.64
CA LEU A 47 3.35 -9.83 -12.46
C LEU A 47 2.85 -11.03 -13.28
N PRO A 48 2.12 -12.00 -12.72
CA PRO A 48 1.59 -13.10 -13.52
C PRO A 48 0.57 -12.63 -14.57
N ALA A 49 -0.26 -11.63 -14.23
CA ALA A 49 -1.21 -11.03 -15.16
C ALA A 49 -0.52 -10.36 -16.35
N LEU A 50 0.59 -9.65 -16.11
CA LEU A 50 1.35 -8.96 -17.15
C LEU A 50 2.25 -9.90 -17.97
N MET A 51 2.82 -10.93 -17.34
CA MET A 51 3.71 -11.88 -18.02
C MET A 51 2.95 -12.92 -18.85
N HIS A 52 1.71 -13.23 -18.47
CA HIS A 52 0.89 -14.25 -19.12
C HIS A 52 -0.54 -13.74 -19.36
N PRO A 53 -0.71 -12.70 -20.19
CA PRO A 53 -2.02 -12.06 -20.40
C PRO A 53 -3.06 -13.02 -21.02
N ASP A 54 -2.63 -14.02 -21.78
CA ASP A 54 -3.51 -14.99 -22.43
C ASP A 54 -4.04 -16.08 -21.49
N ARG A 55 -3.56 -16.13 -20.23
CA ARG A 55 -4.01 -17.14 -19.27
C ARG A 55 -5.39 -16.81 -18.72
N PRO A 56 -6.21 -17.83 -18.42
CA PRO A 56 -7.50 -17.61 -17.77
C PRO A 56 -7.31 -16.82 -16.46
N PHE A 57 -8.22 -15.87 -16.22
CA PHE A 57 -8.23 -14.98 -15.05
C PHE A 57 -7.12 -13.91 -14.98
N ALA A 58 -6.32 -13.70 -16.03
CA ALA A 58 -5.30 -12.63 -16.05
C ALA A 58 -5.89 -11.24 -15.72
N ASP A 59 -7.04 -10.89 -16.31
CA ASP A 59 -7.74 -9.63 -16.02
C ASP A 59 -8.17 -9.50 -14.56
N LEU A 60 -8.72 -10.58 -13.98
CA LEU A 60 -9.13 -10.60 -12.58
C LEU A 60 -7.93 -10.42 -11.64
N LEU A 61 -6.82 -11.09 -11.96
CA LEU A 61 -5.59 -11.01 -11.19
C LEU A 61 -4.99 -9.60 -11.28
N GLY A 62 -5.03 -8.99 -12.47
CA GLY A 62 -4.68 -7.59 -12.70
C GLY A 62 -5.52 -6.62 -11.87
N LEU A 63 -6.85 -6.81 -11.86
CA LEU A 63 -7.78 -6.01 -11.06
C LEU A 63 -7.53 -6.13 -9.55
N ILE A 64 -7.29 -7.34 -9.04
CA ILE A 64 -6.96 -7.57 -7.63
C ILE A 64 -5.66 -6.87 -7.26
N GLY A 65 -4.61 -7.03 -8.09
CA GLY A 65 -3.33 -6.38 -7.88
C GLY A 65 -3.45 -4.85 -7.88
N ALA A 66 -4.19 -4.28 -8.84
CA ALA A 66 -4.45 -2.85 -8.90
C ALA A 66 -5.23 -2.35 -7.68
N ALA A 67 -6.29 -3.06 -7.27
CA ALA A 67 -7.07 -2.72 -6.09
C ALA A 67 -6.23 -2.72 -4.81
N LEU A 68 -5.34 -3.71 -4.64
CA LEU A 68 -4.41 -3.79 -3.50
C LEU A 68 -3.38 -2.65 -3.50
N ALA A 69 -2.88 -2.27 -4.67
CA ALA A 69 -1.95 -1.14 -4.80
C ALA A 69 -2.64 0.19 -4.43
N ILE A 70 -3.80 0.46 -5.03
CA ILE A 70 -4.57 1.70 -4.80
C ILE A 70 -4.97 1.81 -3.33
N SER A 71 -5.54 0.75 -2.77
CA SER A 71 -5.99 0.74 -1.37
C SER A 71 -4.83 0.82 -0.38
N GLY A 72 -3.69 0.18 -0.67
CA GLY A 72 -2.46 0.29 0.14
C GLY A 72 -1.88 1.70 0.16
N VAL A 73 -1.78 2.34 -1.01
CA VAL A 73 -1.35 3.76 -1.12
C VAL A 73 -2.31 4.66 -0.36
N ALA A 74 -3.62 4.49 -0.55
CA ALA A 74 -4.63 5.31 0.13
C ALA A 74 -4.55 5.18 1.66
N ALA A 75 -4.42 3.95 2.17
CA ALA A 75 -4.28 3.70 3.60
C ALA A 75 -2.99 4.32 4.17
N LEU A 76 -1.87 4.20 3.46
CA LEU A 76 -0.59 4.80 3.85
C LEU A 76 -0.68 6.33 3.90
N LEU A 77 -1.27 6.96 2.89
CA LEU A 77 -1.51 8.40 2.87
C LEU A 77 -2.47 8.85 3.99
N LEU A 78 -3.51 8.07 4.28
CA LEU A 78 -4.43 8.36 5.37
C LEU A 78 -3.71 8.33 6.74
N GLY A 79 -2.82 7.36 6.95
CA GLY A 79 -1.97 7.30 8.14
C GLY A 79 -1.05 8.51 8.29
N MET A 80 -0.42 8.93 7.18
CA MET A 80 0.42 10.15 7.15
C MET A 80 -0.40 11.40 7.46
N ALA A 81 -1.59 11.53 6.87
CA ALA A 81 -2.50 12.66 7.08
C ALA A 81 -2.96 12.73 8.54
N GLY A 82 -3.29 11.58 9.15
CA GLY A 82 -3.63 11.51 10.57
C GLY A 82 -2.48 12.00 11.47
N ALA A 83 -1.25 11.59 11.17
CA ALA A 83 -0.07 12.00 11.95
C ALA A 83 0.19 13.50 11.83
N TRP A 84 0.04 14.04 10.63
CA TRP A 84 0.14 15.48 10.36
C TRP A 84 -0.95 16.29 11.08
N LEU A 85 -2.20 15.83 11.07
CA LEU A 85 -3.30 16.48 11.80
C LEU A 85 -3.03 16.50 13.31
N LYS A 86 -2.50 15.42 13.87
CA LYS A 86 -2.11 15.38 15.29
C LYS A 86 -0.99 16.38 15.59
N ALA A 87 0.05 16.43 14.75
CA ALA A 87 1.17 17.34 14.92
C ALA A 87 0.78 18.83 14.84
N ARG A 88 -0.35 19.17 14.20
CA ARG A 88 -0.89 20.53 14.15
C ARG A 88 -1.75 20.94 15.35
N ARG A 89 -2.20 19.97 16.16
CA ARG A 89 -3.06 20.20 17.33
C ARG A 89 -2.27 20.32 18.63
N THR A 90 -1.03 19.84 18.63
CA THR A 90 -0.02 20.02 19.69
C THR A 90 0.81 21.25 19.41
#